data_AF-A0A927FHJ0-F1
#
_entry.id   AF-A0A927FHJ0-F1
#
_cell.length_a   1.000
_cell.length_b   1.000
_cell.length_c   1.000
_cell.angle_alpha   90.00
_cell.angle_beta   90.00
_cell.angle_gamma   90.00
#
_symmetry.space_group_name_H-M   'P 1'
#
loop_
_entity.id
_entity.type
_entity.pdbx_description
1 polymer ?
#
loop_
_entity_poly.entity_id
_entity_poly.type
_entity_poly.pdbx_seq_one_letter_code
_entity_poly.pdbx_strand_id
1 'polypeptide(L)'
;MTHNHPLSDRPSNQKFGWVFAALCTGIGIFMQWKSGHTFSLGWFALAILFGVSAAFAPRVLQPLNELWFQVGVFLGRFVSPVVLGLIFFLLITPIAVCMRLAGRDALRMKKRKVSTYWLDREPSGPAPDSYKQQF
;
A
#
# COMPACT_ATOMS: atom_id res chain seq x y z
N MET A 1 -29.73 -0.88 18.45
CA MET A 1 -28.46 -1.63 18.63
C MET A 1 -28.49 -2.88 17.76
N THR A 2 -28.03 -2.78 16.51
CA THR A 2 -27.51 -3.88 15.68
C THR A 2 -26.70 -3.25 14.56
N HIS A 3 -25.44 -2.90 14.84
CA HIS A 3 -24.49 -2.52 13.80
C HIS A 3 -24.16 -3.79 13.01
N ASN A 4 -24.88 -4.01 11.92
CA ASN A 4 -24.52 -5.03 10.95
C ASN A 4 -23.27 -4.53 10.22
N HIS A 5 -22.09 -4.94 10.71
CA HIS A 5 -20.86 -4.84 9.95
C HIS A 5 -21.06 -5.68 8.68
N PRO A 6 -21.05 -5.12 7.46
CA PRO A 6 -21.07 -5.97 6.27
C PRO A 6 -19.77 -6.78 6.30
N LEU A 7 -19.91 -8.06 6.60
CA LEU A 7 -18.85 -9.03 6.47
C LEU A 7 -18.49 -9.11 4.98
N SER A 8 -17.19 -8.96 4.69
CA SER A 8 -16.54 -9.25 3.41
C SER A 8 -16.40 -8.10 2.40
N ASP A 9 -15.41 -7.21 2.62
CA ASP A 9 -14.74 -6.43 1.56
C ASP A 9 -13.90 -7.36 0.63
N ARG A 10 -14.54 -8.39 0.06
CA ARG A 10 -13.89 -9.23 -0.94
C ARG A 10 -14.07 -8.60 -2.32
N PRO A 11 -13.01 -8.54 -3.15
CA PRO A 11 -13.13 -8.06 -4.51
C PRO A 11 -14.16 -8.91 -5.27
N SER A 12 -15.12 -8.25 -5.93
CA SER A 12 -16.15 -8.92 -6.72
C SER A 12 -15.49 -9.83 -7.76
N ASN A 13 -15.90 -11.12 -7.80
CA ASN A 13 -15.35 -12.13 -8.71
C ASN A 13 -15.42 -11.71 -10.19
N GLN A 14 -16.42 -10.90 -10.56
CA GLN A 14 -16.55 -10.35 -11.91
C GLN A 14 -15.46 -9.32 -12.22
N LYS A 15 -15.12 -8.44 -11.26
CA LYS A 15 -14.03 -7.47 -11.42
C LYS A 15 -12.68 -8.18 -11.56
N PHE A 16 -12.45 -9.22 -10.75
CA PHE A 16 -11.26 -10.07 -10.84
C PHE A 16 -11.12 -10.70 -12.24
N GLY A 17 -12.21 -11.29 -12.76
CA GLY A 17 -12.24 -11.86 -14.11
C GLY A 17 -11.93 -10.86 -15.22
N TRP A 18 -12.51 -9.65 -15.17
CA TRP A 18 -12.22 -8.60 -16.15
C TRP A 18 -10.76 -8.12 -16.11
N VAL A 19 -10.18 -7.97 -14.92
CA VAL A 19 -8.76 -7.61 -14.77
C VAL A 19 -7.86 -8.69 -15.36
N PHE A 20 -8.14 -9.97 -15.09
CA PHE A 20 -7.37 -11.09 -15.64
C PHE A 20 -7.52 -11.21 -17.17
N ALA A 21 -8.73 -11.00 -17.70
CA ALA A 21 -8.96 -10.99 -19.15
C ALA A 21 -8.20 -9.84 -19.84
N ALA A 22 -8.21 -8.63 -19.26
CA ALA A 22 -7.45 -7.49 -19.76
C ALA A 22 -5.94 -7.74 -19.71
N LEU A 23 -5.45 -8.31 -18.60
CA LEU A 23 -4.04 -8.67 -18.43
C LEU A 23 -3.59 -9.70 -19.47
N CYS A 24 -4.34 -10.80 -19.65
CA CYS A 24 -4.03 -11.83 -20.63
C CYS A 24 -4.06 -11.28 -22.06
N THR A 25 -5.02 -10.41 -22.38
CA THR A 25 -5.11 -9.72 -23.68
C THR A 25 -3.90 -8.84 -23.93
N GLY A 26 -3.48 -8.02 -22.95
CA GLY A 26 -2.29 -7.18 -23.06
C GLY A 26 -1.01 -7.99 -23.26
N ILE A 27 -0.85 -9.10 -22.54
CA ILE A 27 0.30 -10.00 -22.73
C ILE A 27 0.25 -10.68 -24.10
N GLY A 28 -0.94 -11.07 -24.57
CA GLY A 28 -1.14 -11.63 -25.92
C GLY A 28 -0.71 -10.67 -27.02
N ILE A 29 -1.11 -9.39 -26.93
CA ILE A 29 -0.69 -8.33 -27.86
C ILE A 29 0.83 -8.14 -27.80
N PHE A 30 1.41 -8.10 -26.60
CA PHE A 30 2.85 -7.95 -26.42
C PHE A 30 3.65 -9.14 -26.99
N MET A 31 3.18 -10.37 -26.79
CA MET A 31 3.79 -11.58 -27.36
C MET A 31 3.66 -11.63 -28.87
N GLN A 32 2.53 -11.20 -29.44
CA GLN A 32 2.35 -11.11 -30.89
C GLN A 32 3.41 -10.22 -31.55
N TRP A 33 3.92 -9.21 -30.85
CA TRP A 33 5.02 -8.35 -31.31
C TRP A 33 6.40 -8.99 -31.21
N LYS A 34 6.58 -9.98 -30.33
CA LYS A 34 7.92 -10.51 -29.97
C LYS A 34 8.17 -11.95 -30.41
N SER A 35 7.13 -12.75 -30.62
CA SER A 35 7.25 -14.19 -30.95
C SER A 35 6.05 -14.59 -31.80
N GLY A 36 6.32 -15.02 -33.04
CA GLY A 36 5.30 -15.27 -34.07
C GLY A 36 4.08 -16.10 -33.66
N HIS A 37 3.05 -16.02 -34.53
CA HIS A 37 1.64 -16.39 -34.33
C HIS A 37 1.30 -17.61 -33.46
N THR A 38 2.13 -18.65 -33.42
CA THR A 38 1.80 -19.93 -32.78
C THR A 38 1.68 -19.84 -31.25
N PHE A 39 2.49 -18.99 -30.59
CA PHE A 39 2.47 -18.87 -29.13
C PHE A 39 1.41 -17.85 -28.64
N SER A 40 1.05 -16.91 -29.50
CA SER A 40 0.03 -15.89 -29.27
C SER A 40 -1.38 -16.50 -29.15
N LEU A 41 -1.68 -17.53 -29.95
CA LEU A 41 -3.01 -18.15 -29.98
C LEU A 41 -3.39 -18.80 -28.63
N GLY A 42 -2.43 -19.39 -27.92
CA GLY A 42 -2.67 -19.97 -26.59
C GLY A 42 -3.06 -18.91 -25.55
N TRP A 43 -2.47 -17.71 -25.63
CA TRP A 43 -2.78 -16.62 -24.71
C TRP A 43 -4.13 -15.97 -25.00
N PHE A 44 -4.49 -15.82 -26.27
CA PHE A 44 -5.82 -15.37 -26.66
C PHE A 44 -6.91 -16.39 -26.29
N ALA A 45 -6.65 -17.69 -26.45
CA ALA A 45 -7.57 -18.75 -25.99
C ALA A 45 -7.76 -18.71 -24.48
N LEU A 46 -6.68 -18.49 -23.71
CA LEU A 46 -6.75 -18.34 -22.25
C LEU A 46 -7.51 -17.07 -21.84
N ALA A 47 -7.30 -15.95 -22.53
CA ALA A 47 -8.03 -14.70 -22.31
C ALA A 47 -9.54 -14.87 -22.56
N ILE A 48 -9.92 -15.54 -23.65
CA ILE A 48 -11.32 -15.87 -23.96
C ILE A 48 -11.89 -16.80 -22.90
N LEU A 49 -11.15 -17.82 -22.48
CA LEU A 49 -11.59 -18.77 -21.47
C LEU A 49 -11.84 -18.07 -20.12
N PHE A 50 -10.97 -17.15 -19.71
CA PHE A 50 -11.16 -16.31 -18.52
C PHE A 50 -12.31 -15.30 -18.69
N GLY A 51 -12.45 -14.67 -19.86
CA GLY A 51 -13.53 -13.71 -20.13
C GLY A 51 -14.91 -14.36 -20.13
N VAL A 52 -15.05 -15.54 -20.76
CA VAL A 52 -16.29 -16.31 -20.80
C VAL A 52 -16.63 -16.85 -19.40
N SER A 53 -15.65 -17.38 -18.68
CA SER A 53 -15.88 -17.87 -17.31
C SER A 53 -16.20 -16.73 -16.32
N ALA A 54 -15.64 -15.53 -16.51
CA ALA A 54 -16.02 -14.33 -15.76
C ALA A 54 -17.47 -13.88 -16.02
N ALA A 55 -17.96 -13.99 -17.26
CA ALA A 55 -19.31 -13.57 -17.66
C ALA A 55 -20.39 -14.58 -17.27
N PHE A 56 -20.15 -15.89 -17.50
CA PHE A 56 -21.18 -16.92 -17.37
C PHE A 56 -21.07 -17.76 -16.10
N ALA A 57 -19.89 -17.90 -15.50
CA ALA A 57 -19.67 -18.79 -14.35
C ALA A 57 -18.72 -18.19 -13.29
N PRO A 58 -19.04 -17.01 -12.69
CA PRO A 58 -18.20 -16.36 -11.70
C PRO A 58 -17.99 -17.20 -10.42
N ARG A 59 -18.79 -18.26 -10.22
CA ARG A 59 -18.63 -19.23 -9.12
C ARG A 59 -17.38 -20.11 -9.28
N VAL A 60 -16.96 -20.42 -10.51
CA VAL A 60 -15.73 -21.20 -10.76
C VAL A 60 -14.48 -20.35 -10.46
N LEU A 61 -14.59 -19.03 -10.60
CA LEU A 61 -13.51 -18.09 -10.29
C LEU A 61 -13.41 -17.78 -8.79
N GLN A 62 -14.37 -18.20 -7.95
CA GLN A 62 -14.34 -17.95 -6.50
C GLN A 62 -13.09 -18.50 -5.79
N PRO A 63 -12.76 -19.81 -5.90
CA PRO A 63 -11.58 -20.35 -5.23
C PRO A 63 -10.28 -19.74 -5.75
N LEU A 64 -10.23 -19.38 -7.04
CA LEU A 64 -9.06 -18.75 -7.66
C LEU A 64 -8.87 -17.30 -7.20
N ASN A 65 -9.97 -16.53 -7.09
CA ASN A 65 -9.94 -15.17 -6.56
C ASN A 65 -9.50 -15.16 -5.09
N GLU A 66 -10.01 -16.10 -4.28
CA GLU A 66 -9.61 -16.22 -2.88
C GLU A 66 -8.12 -16.56 -2.75
N LEU A 67 -7.61 -17.51 -3.56
CA LEU A 67 -6.18 -17.84 -3.57
C LEU A 67 -5.32 -16.65 -4.01
N TRP A 68 -5.73 -15.96 -5.08
CA TRP A 68 -5.03 -14.76 -5.56
C TRP A 68 -5.02 -13.64 -4.51
N PHE A 69 -6.14 -13.44 -3.82
CA PHE A 69 -6.26 -12.46 -2.76
C PHE A 69 -5.30 -12.80 -1.60
N GLN A 70 -5.24 -14.06 -1.18
CA GLN A 70 -4.32 -14.51 -0.14
C GLN A 70 -2.85 -14.31 -0.53
N VAL A 71 -2.49 -14.58 -1.79
CA VAL A 71 -1.16 -14.27 -2.32
C VAL A 71 -0.88 -12.77 -2.26
N GLY A 72 -1.85 -11.93 -2.64
CA GLY A 72 -1.73 -10.48 -2.56
C GLY A 72 -1.53 -9.97 -1.13
N VAL A 73 -2.28 -10.51 -0.16
CA VAL A 73 -2.14 -10.17 1.27
C VAL A 73 -0.78 -10.62 1.80
N PHE A 74 -0.35 -11.84 1.46
CA PHE A 74 0.95 -12.36 1.86
C PHE A 74 2.10 -11.51 1.30
N LEU A 75 2.02 -11.17 0.01
CA LEU A 75 2.99 -10.29 -0.65
C LEU A 75 2.98 -8.91 -0.01
N GLY A 76 1.82 -8.33 0.25
CA GLY A 76 1.68 -7.05 0.94
C GLY A 76 2.31 -7.05 2.33
N ARG A 77 2.16 -8.14 3.09
CA ARG A 77 2.78 -8.32 4.41
C ARG A 77 4.31 -8.35 4.34
N PHE A 78 4.89 -8.83 3.24
CA PHE A 78 6.34 -8.82 3.03
C PHE A 78 6.83 -7.49 2.46
N VAL A 79 6.14 -6.95 1.45
CA VAL A 79 6.50 -5.71 0.76
C VAL A 79 6.34 -4.50 1.68
N SER A 80 5.31 -4.44 2.53
CA SER A 80 5.08 -3.32 3.43
C SER A 80 6.28 -3.01 4.36
N PRO A 81 6.80 -3.97 5.16
CA PRO A 81 7.97 -3.71 6.00
C PRO A 81 9.24 -3.48 5.18
N VAL A 82 9.38 -4.11 4.00
CA VAL A 82 10.54 -3.89 3.11
C VAL A 82 10.55 -2.45 2.58
N VAL A 83 9.42 -1.96 2.06
CA VAL A 83 9.28 -0.59 1.55
C VAL A 83 9.45 0.42 2.68
N LEU A 84 8.82 0.18 3.84
CA LEU A 84 8.99 1.05 5.00
C LEU A 84 10.44 1.09 5.49
N GLY A 85 11.11 -0.07 5.55
CA GLY A 85 12.53 -0.18 5.85
C GLY A 85 13.38 0.58 4.83
N LEU A 86 13.11 0.43 3.54
CA LEU A 86 13.82 1.13 2.48
C LEU A 86 13.69 2.65 2.61
N ILE A 87 12.47 3.16 2.83
CA ILE A 87 12.22 4.58 3.10
C ILE A 87 13.01 5.03 4.34
N PHE A 88 12.98 4.25 5.42
CA PHE A 88 13.68 4.59 6.65
C PHE A 88 15.20 4.66 6.45
N PHE A 89 15.79 3.68 5.78
CA PHE A 89 17.25 3.62 5.60
C PHE A 89 17.76 4.53 4.48
N LEU A 90 17.00 4.76 3.40
CA LEU A 90 17.45 5.59 2.27
C LEU A 90 17.06 7.05 2.37
N LEU A 91 15.97 7.38 3.07
CA LEU A 91 15.53 8.77 3.20
C LEU A 91 15.75 9.26 4.63
N ILE A 92 15.11 8.64 5.62
CA ILE A 92 15.09 9.15 6.99
C ILE A 92 16.49 9.11 7.62
N THR A 93 17.19 7.99 7.50
CA THR A 93 18.51 7.77 8.10
C THR A 93 19.58 8.74 7.57
N PRO A 94 19.78 8.92 6.25
CA PRO A 94 20.77 9.88 5.76
C PRO A 94 20.40 11.32 6.11
N ILE A 95 19.11 11.69 6.10
CA ILE A 95 18.68 13.01 6.57
C ILE A 95 19.07 13.21 8.04
N ALA A 96 18.83 12.22 8.90
CA ALA A 96 19.20 12.27 10.31
C ALA A 96 20.72 12.35 10.51
N VAL A 97 21.51 11.60 9.72
CA VAL A 97 22.97 11.67 9.74
C VAL A 97 23.46 13.05 9.31
N CYS A 98 22.94 13.61 8.22
CA CYS A 98 23.27 14.96 7.75
C CYS A 98 22.95 16.02 8.82
N MET A 99 21.78 15.95 9.46
CA MET A 99 21.43 16.87 10.57
C MET A 99 22.38 16.72 11.77
N ARG A 100 22.76 15.49 12.11
CA ARG A 100 23.68 15.21 13.21
C ARG A 100 25.09 15.72 12.92
N LEU A 101 25.57 15.58 11.68
CA LEU A 101 26.84 16.15 11.22
C LEU A 101 26.80 17.68 11.19
N ALA A 102 25.66 18.28 10.82
CA ALA A 102 25.44 19.73 10.90
C ALA A 102 25.27 20.26 12.34
N GLY A 103 25.40 19.40 13.37
CA GLY A 103 25.30 19.78 14.78
C GLY A 103 23.88 20.10 15.26
N ARG A 104 22.86 19.90 14.42
CA ARG A 104 21.45 20.15 14.77
C ARG A 104 20.88 18.97 15.52
N ASP A 105 20.75 19.11 16.83
CA ASP A 105 20.05 18.16 17.70
C ASP A 105 18.56 18.55 17.81
N ALA A 106 17.77 18.23 16.78
CA ALA A 106 16.34 18.56 16.74
C ALA A 106 15.56 17.89 17.89
N LEU A 107 15.98 16.69 18.32
CA LEU A 107 15.34 15.93 19.39
C LEU A 107 15.94 16.24 20.78
N ARG A 108 16.98 17.09 20.86
CA ARG A 108 17.70 17.44 22.10
C ARG A 108 18.06 16.21 22.94
N MET A 109 18.48 15.13 22.28
CA MET A 109 18.73 13.84 22.92
C MET A 109 20.01 13.82 23.76
N LYS A 110 20.87 14.85 23.64
CA LYS A 110 22.04 15.00 24.51
C LYS A 110 21.59 15.21 25.96
N LYS A 111 22.05 14.34 26.87
CA LYS A 111 21.82 14.48 28.31
C LYS A 111 22.40 15.80 28.79
N ARG A 112 21.53 16.72 29.22
CA ARG A 112 21.92 17.96 29.90
C ARG A 112 22.01 17.69 31.41
N LYS A 113 23.10 18.11 32.05
CA LYS A 113 23.19 18.20 33.52
C LYS A 113 22.41 19.44 33.97
N VAL A 114 21.09 19.33 34.01
CA VAL A 114 20.18 20.37 34.49
C VAL A 114 19.26 19.77 35.54
N SER A 115 18.93 20.58 36.55
CA SER A 115 18.00 20.20 37.63
C SER A 115 16.58 19.95 37.10
N THR A 116 16.23 20.55 35.96
CA THR A 116 14.93 20.42 35.31
C THR A 116 15.06 20.43 33.80
N TYR A 117 14.19 19.67 33.12
CA TYR A 117 14.02 19.69 31.67
C TYR A 117 12.99 20.72 31.19
N TRP A 118 12.37 21.46 32.13
CA TRP A 118 11.45 22.55 31.81
C TRP A 118 12.13 23.54 30.86
N LEU A 119 11.36 23.91 29.84
CA LEU A 119 11.79 24.81 28.78
C LEU A 119 11.02 26.10 28.96
N ASP A 120 11.73 27.13 29.41
CA ASP A 120 11.18 28.48 29.48
C ASP A 120 10.81 28.92 28.07
N ARG A 121 9.52 29.22 27.87
CA ARG A 121 8.99 29.68 26.60
C ARG A 121 9.00 31.20 26.60
N GLU A 122 9.77 31.78 25.69
CA GLU A 122 9.72 33.20 25.37
C GLU A 122 9.19 33.38 23.93
N PRO A 123 8.08 34.09 23.73
CA PRO A 123 7.22 34.72 24.75
C PRO A 123 6.46 33.67 25.59
N SER A 124 6.08 34.07 26.80
CA SER A 124 5.13 33.32 27.64
C SER A 124 3.90 32.96 26.79
N GLY A 125 3.33 31.78 27.02
CA GLY A 125 2.22 31.25 26.23
C GLY A 125 1.07 32.25 26.00
N PRO A 126 0.19 31.99 25.02
CA PRO A 126 -0.88 32.90 24.65
C PRO A 126 -1.66 33.35 25.88
N ALA A 127 -2.06 34.63 25.90
CA ALA A 127 -2.75 35.24 27.03
C ALA A 127 -3.93 34.38 27.49
N PRO A 128 -4.26 34.33 28.79
CA PRO A 128 -5.36 33.53 29.32
C PRO A 128 -6.69 33.71 28.54
N ASP A 129 -6.92 34.91 28.00
CA ASP A 129 -8.11 35.28 27.21
C ASP A 129 -8.09 34.80 25.74
N SER A 130 -7.03 34.12 25.31
CA SER A 130 -6.89 33.59 23.94
C SER A 130 -7.83 32.41 23.68
N TYR A 131 -8.29 31.71 24.73
CA TYR A 131 -9.17 30.55 24.60
C TYR A 131 -10.64 30.99 24.65
N LYS A 132 -11.13 31.60 23.56
CA LYS A 132 -12.50 32.12 23.49
C LYS A 132 -13.60 31.05 23.47
N GLN A 133 -13.27 29.78 23.25
CA GLN A 133 -14.23 28.67 23.13
C GLN A 133 -13.60 27.36 23.63
N GLN A 134 -13.48 27.19 24.94
CA GLN A 134 -12.92 25.96 25.53
C GLN A 134 -13.97 24.87 25.81
N PHE A 135 -15.26 25.19 25.64
CA PHE A 135 -16.38 24.25 25.82
C PHE A 135 -17.45 24.46 24.75
#